data_AF-A0A1Q6YPN4-F1
#
_entry.id   AF-A0A1Q6YPN4-F1
#
_cell.length_a   1.000
_cell.length_b   1.000
_cell.length_c   1.000
_cell.angle_alpha   90.00
_cell.angle_beta   90.00
_cell.angle_gamma   90.00
#
_symmetry.space_group_name_H-M   'P 1'
#
loop_
_entity.id
_entity.type
_entity.pdbx_description
1 polymer ?
#
loop_
_entity_poly.entity_id
_entity_poly.type
_entity_poly.pdbx_seq_one_letter_code
_entity_poly.pdbx_strand_id
1 'polypeptide(L)'
;MPNDLTEVENQLRSVSREQRRVQEYIIEIQQHLSQDETWLTMNTPATPEYQETLEELLALQAYIAELRSQATSLDDVMLDLTLEQVYLRNPELLLAS
;
A
#
# COMPACT_ATOMS: atom_id res chain seq x y z
N MET A 1 23.10 13.57 -18.94
CA MET A 1 21.75 13.02 -18.76
C MET A 1 21.62 11.49 -18.96
N PRO A 2 22.62 10.65 -18.63
CA PRO A 2 22.38 9.22 -18.29
C PRO A 2 21.99 9.02 -16.82
N ASN A 3 22.42 9.95 -15.95
CA ASN A 3 22.19 9.88 -14.51
C ASN A 3 20.71 10.05 -14.16
N ASP A 4 20.00 10.94 -14.87
CA ASP A 4 18.58 11.23 -14.58
C ASP A 4 17.69 10.03 -14.91
N LEU A 5 17.92 9.37 -16.05
CA LEU A 5 17.19 8.14 -16.41
C LEU A 5 17.48 6.99 -15.43
N THR A 6 18.75 6.84 -15.02
CA THR A 6 19.16 5.83 -14.04
C THR A 6 18.51 6.09 -12.67
N GLU A 7 18.39 7.36 -12.28
CA GLU A 7 17.73 7.76 -11.04
C GLU A 7 16.24 7.45 -11.06
N VAL A 8 15.52 7.81 -12.12
CA VAL A 8 14.08 7.47 -12.28
C VAL A 8 13.86 5.96 -12.27
N GLU A 9 14.72 5.18 -12.93
CA GLU A 9 14.67 3.71 -12.91
C GLU A 9 14.92 3.12 -11.51
N ASN A 10 15.77 3.75 -10.71
CA ASN A 10 15.99 3.36 -9.31
C ASN A 10 14.77 3.68 -8.45
N GLN A 11 14.18 4.88 -8.64
CA GLN A 11 12.99 5.31 -7.91
C GLN A 11 11.80 4.41 -8.23
N LEU A 12 11.54 4.10 -9.52
CA LEU A 12 10.50 3.15 -9.93
C LEU A 12 10.66 1.77 -9.26
N ARG A 13 11.90 1.25 -9.21
CA ARG A 13 12.18 -0.02 -8.51
C ARG A 13 11.92 0.08 -7.01
N SER A 14 12.23 1.21 -6.40
CA SER A 14 11.99 1.45 -4.97
C SER A 14 10.49 1.52 -4.66
N VAL A 15 9.74 2.32 -5.42
CA VAL A 15 8.28 2.49 -5.27
C VAL A 15 7.56 1.16 -5.49
N SER A 16 7.93 0.40 -6.52
CA SER A 16 7.35 -0.93 -6.78
C SER A 16 7.59 -1.92 -5.62
N ARG A 17 8.78 -1.89 -5.00
CA ARG A 17 9.06 -2.73 -3.82
C ARG A 17 8.23 -2.32 -2.62
N GLU A 18 8.11 -1.02 -2.37
CA GLU A 18 7.31 -0.51 -1.25
C GLU A 18 5.83 -0.83 -1.45
N GLN A 19 5.30 -0.67 -2.66
CA GLN A 19 3.92 -1.04 -2.98
C GLN A 19 3.66 -2.52 -2.70
N ARG A 20 4.57 -3.40 -3.13
CA ARG A 20 4.49 -4.84 -2.84
C ARG A 20 4.49 -5.10 -1.35
N ARG A 21 5.38 -4.45 -0.59
CA ARG A 21 5.48 -4.60 0.86
C ARG A 21 4.19 -4.15 1.57
N VAL A 22 3.61 -3.02 1.16
CA VAL A 22 2.32 -2.54 1.69
C VAL A 22 1.20 -3.55 1.42
N GLN A 23 1.15 -4.12 0.22
CA GLN A 23 0.18 -5.18 -0.11
C GLN A 23 0.37 -6.44 0.74
N GLU A 24 1.61 -6.87 0.95
CA GLU A 24 1.94 -8.00 1.82
C GLU A 24 1.45 -7.75 3.25
N TYR A 25 1.69 -6.56 3.82
CA TYR A 25 1.17 -6.20 5.14
C TYR A 25 -0.36 -6.16 5.22
N ILE A 26 -1.04 -5.63 4.20
CA ILE A 26 -2.51 -5.66 4.15
C ILE A 26 -3.01 -7.11 4.22
N ILE A 27 -2.41 -8.02 3.45
CA ILE A 27 -2.80 -9.43 3.43
C ILE A 27 -2.59 -10.09 4.80
N GLU A 28 -1.44 -9.84 5.45
CA GLU A 28 -1.16 -10.36 6.79
C GLU A 28 -2.19 -9.89 7.82
N ILE A 29 -2.49 -8.58 7.86
CA ILE A 29 -3.48 -8.04 8.80
C ILE A 29 -4.88 -8.57 8.50
N GLN A 30 -5.26 -8.73 7.23
CA GLN A 30 -6.56 -9.32 6.87
C GLN A 30 -6.72 -10.76 7.37
N GLN A 31 -5.64 -11.54 7.38
CA GLN A 31 -5.68 -12.89 7.94
C GLN A 31 -5.91 -12.88 9.46
N HIS A 32 -5.26 -11.95 10.18
CA HIS A 32 -5.49 -11.75 11.62
C HIS A 32 -6.93 -11.32 11.91
N LEU A 33 -7.42 -10.31 11.18
CA LEU A 33 -8.80 -9.84 11.32
C LEU A 33 -9.83 -10.95 11.11
N SER A 34 -9.63 -11.84 10.14
CA SER A 34 -10.57 -12.95 9.91
C SER A 34 -10.62 -13.91 11.10
N GLN A 35 -9.52 -14.08 11.85
CA GLN A 35 -9.49 -14.91 13.05
C GLN A 35 -10.23 -14.22 14.20
N ASP A 36 -9.98 -12.93 14.40
CA ASP A 36 -10.62 -12.13 15.44
C ASP A 36 -12.13 -11.98 15.21
N GLU A 37 -12.55 -11.74 13.96
CA GLU A 37 -13.96 -11.72 13.56
C GLU A 37 -14.64 -13.06 13.87
N THR A 38 -13.99 -14.17 13.51
CA THR A 38 -14.51 -15.51 13.80
C THR A 38 -14.64 -15.72 15.30
N TRP A 39 -13.62 -15.35 16.08
CA TRP A 39 -13.64 -15.49 17.53
C TRP A 39 -14.75 -14.62 18.17
N LEU A 40 -14.92 -13.37 17.74
CA LEU A 40 -15.95 -12.45 18.24
C LEU A 40 -17.36 -12.95 17.92
N THR A 41 -17.58 -13.60 16.77
CA THR A 41 -18.90 -14.18 16.45
C THR A 41 -19.24 -15.42 17.29
N MET A 42 -18.23 -16.14 17.77
CA MET A 42 -18.40 -17.33 18.62
C MET A 42 -18.52 -16.99 20.11
N ASN A 43 -18.15 -15.78 20.51
CA ASN A 43 -18.13 -15.34 21.90
C ASN A 43 -19.18 -14.27 22.18
N THR A 44 -19.61 -14.19 23.44
CA THR A 44 -20.57 -13.15 23.86
C THR A 44 -19.82 -11.93 24.38
N PRO A 45 -20.42 -10.73 24.36
CA PRO A 45 -19.81 -9.54 24.94
C PRO A 45 -19.43 -9.63 26.43
N ALA A 46 -19.97 -10.62 27.16
CA ALA A 46 -19.60 -10.89 28.55
C ALA A 46 -18.35 -11.77 28.69
N THR A 47 -17.86 -12.38 27.60
CA THR A 47 -16.64 -13.18 27.61
C THR A 47 -15.45 -12.28 27.96
N PRO A 48 -14.54 -12.71 28.86
CA PRO A 48 -13.26 -12.03 29.06
C PRO A 48 -12.55 -11.79 27.72
N GLU A 49 -11.78 -10.72 27.61
CA GLU A 49 -11.07 -10.30 26.38
C GLU A 49 -11.96 -9.81 25.23
N TYR A 50 -13.30 -10.00 25.27
CA TYR A 50 -14.17 -9.61 24.13
C TYR A 50 -14.02 -8.15 23.71
N GLN A 51 -14.03 -7.24 24.67
CA GLN A 51 -13.90 -5.82 24.40
C GLN A 51 -12.51 -5.47 23.85
N GLU A 52 -11.46 -6.10 24.37
CA GLU A 52 -10.08 -5.89 23.88
C GLU A 52 -9.93 -6.39 22.45
N THR A 53 -10.40 -7.59 22.14
CA THR A 53 -10.41 -8.14 20.78
C THR A 53 -11.21 -7.28 19.81
N LEU A 54 -12.35 -6.73 20.24
CA LEU A 54 -13.15 -5.83 19.42
C LEU A 54 -12.42 -4.50 19.13
N GLU A 55 -11.75 -3.93 20.13
CA GLU A 55 -10.97 -2.70 19.98
C GLU A 55 -9.77 -2.91 19.06
N GLU A 56 -9.03 -4.01 19.22
CA GLU A 56 -7.92 -4.39 18.34
C GLU A 56 -8.40 -4.56 16.90
N LEU A 57 -9.51 -5.29 16.69
CA LEU A 57 -10.09 -5.49 15.36
C LEU A 57 -10.45 -4.16 14.68
N LEU A 58 -11.07 -3.23 15.41
CA LEU A 58 -11.40 -1.91 14.86
C LEU A 58 -10.14 -1.09 14.53
N ALA A 59 -9.11 -1.16 15.38
CA ALA A 59 -7.83 -0.49 15.14
C ALA A 59 -7.12 -1.06 13.90
N LEU A 60 -7.08 -2.39 13.74
CA LEU A 60 -6.50 -3.05 12.57
C LEU A 60 -7.27 -2.76 11.28
N GLN A 61 -8.60 -2.68 11.34
CA GLN A 61 -9.42 -2.25 10.19
C GLN A 61 -9.11 -0.81 9.77
N ALA A 62 -8.96 0.10 10.73
CA ALA A 62 -8.56 1.49 10.46
C ALA A 62 -7.16 1.55 9.85
N TYR A 63 -6.22 0.77 10.37
CA TYR A 63 -4.85 0.72 9.85
C TYR A 63 -4.79 0.15 8.41
N ILE A 64 -5.61 -0.86 8.07
CA ILE A 64 -5.75 -1.31 6.67
C ILE A 64 -6.23 -0.18 5.77
N ALA A 65 -7.16 0.67 6.22
CA ALA A 65 -7.62 1.79 5.43
C ALA A 65 -6.50 2.80 5.15
N GLU A 66 -5.64 3.06 6.13
CA GLU A 66 -4.44 3.88 5.97
C GLU A 66 -3.44 3.25 4.98
N LEU A 67 -3.14 1.96 5.12
CA LEU A 67 -2.26 1.24 4.19
C LEU A 67 -2.80 1.24 2.76
N ARG A 68 -4.12 1.13 2.57
CA ARG A 68 -4.76 1.26 1.25
C ARG A 68 -4.59 2.67 0.68
N SER A 69 -4.75 3.70 1.50
CA SER A 69 -4.47 5.08 1.10
C SER A 69 -3.01 5.27 0.69
N GLN A 70 -2.08 4.66 1.43
CA GLN A 70 -0.66 4.67 1.09
C GLN A 70 -0.41 3.97 -0.25
N ALA A 71 -1.03 2.81 -0.49
CA ALA A 71 -0.90 2.09 -1.75
C ALA A 71 -1.39 2.93 -2.94
N THR A 72 -2.52 3.64 -2.82
CA THR A 72 -3.00 4.57 -3.85
C THR A 72 -2.02 5.72 -4.09
N SER A 73 -1.46 6.30 -3.03
CA SER A 73 -0.43 7.34 -3.20
C SER A 73 0.83 6.83 -3.91
N LEU A 74 1.20 5.56 -3.70
CA LEU A 74 2.33 4.94 -4.40
C LEU A 74 2.00 4.68 -5.88
N ASP A 75 0.76 4.35 -6.22
CA ASP A 75 0.29 4.23 -7.61
C ASP A 75 0.43 5.57 -8.36
N ASP A 76 0.06 6.68 -7.73
CA ASP A 76 0.20 8.02 -8.32
C ASP A 76 1.68 8.36 -8.59
N VAL A 77 2.55 8.11 -7.61
CA VAL A 77 4.01 8.31 -7.77
C VAL A 77 4.57 7.41 -8.88
N MET A 78 4.12 6.16 -8.96
CA MET A 78 4.55 5.24 -10.01
C MET A 78 4.13 5.71 -11.40
N LEU A 79 2.94 6.28 -11.54
CA LEU A 79 2.46 6.88 -12.78
C LEU A 79 3.36 8.05 -13.20
N ASP A 80 3.62 8.99 -12.29
CA ASP A 80 4.44 10.18 -12.56
C ASP A 80 5.86 9.79 -13.01
N LEU A 81 6.51 8.87 -12.29
CA LEU A 81 7.85 8.39 -12.63
C LEU A 81 7.88 7.62 -13.96
N THR A 82 6.79 6.91 -14.29
CA THR A 82 6.68 6.20 -15.56
C THR A 82 6.58 7.20 -16.72
N LEU A 83 5.80 8.27 -16.55
CA LEU A 83 5.70 9.36 -17.53
C LEU A 83 7.06 10.06 -17.71
N GLU A 84 7.74 10.37 -16.61
CA GLU A 84 9.08 10.97 -16.64
C GLU A 84 10.09 10.08 -17.38
N GLN A 85 10.08 8.77 -17.10
CA GLN A 85 10.91 7.81 -17.83
C GLN A 85 10.62 7.83 -19.34
N VAL A 86 9.35 7.90 -19.74
CA VAL A 86 8.97 7.97 -21.16
C VAL A 86 9.51 9.23 -21.83
N TYR A 87 9.42 10.39 -21.16
CA TYR A 87 9.95 11.66 -21.67
C TYR A 87 11.47 11.66 -21.76
N LEU A 88 12.17 11.13 -20.75
CA LEU A 88 13.64 11.02 -20.76
C LEU A 88 14.13 10.09 -21.87
N ARG A 89 13.39 9.01 -22.17
CA ARG A 89 13.70 8.10 -23.27
C ARG A 89 13.33 8.67 -24.65
N ASN A 90 12.36 9.58 -24.72
CA ASN A 90 11.83 10.15 -25.96
C ASN A 90 11.66 11.67 -25.83
N PRO A 91 12.76 12.45 -25.83
CA PRO A 91 12.70 13.89 -25.59
C PRO A 91 11.89 14.65 -26.66
N GLU A 92 11.76 14.11 -27.88
CA GLU A 92 10.94 14.67 -28.95
C GLU A 92 9.45 14.75 -28.60
N LEU A 93 8.95 13.93 -27.66
CA LEU A 93 7.56 13.99 -27.21
C LEU A 93 7.24 15.30 -26.47
N LEU A 94 8.24 15.94 -25.86
CA LEU A 94 8.09 17.24 -25.20
C LEU A 94 7.94 18.40 -26.21
N LEU A 95 8.41 18.22 -27.45
CA LEU A 95 8.39 19.24 -28.50
C LEU A 95 7.12 19.20 -29.38
N ALA A 96 6.33 18.13 -29.26
CA ALA A 96 5.09 17.91 -30.02
C ALA A 96 3.82 18.33 -29.24
N SER A 97 3.96 18.90 -28.04
CA SER A 97 2.88 19.34 -27.14
C SER A 97 2.60 20.84 -27.25
#